data_AF-A0A925S8K7-F1
#
_entry.id   AF-A0A925S8K7-F1
#
_cell.length_a   1.000
_cell.length_b   1.000
_cell.length_c   1.000
_cell.angle_alpha   90.00
_cell.angle_beta   90.00
_cell.angle_gamma   90.00
#
_symmetry.space_group_name_H-M   'P 1'
#
loop_
_entity.id
_entity.type
_entity.pdbx_description
1 polymer ?
#
loop_
_entity_poly.entity_id
_entity_poly.type
_entity_poly.pdbx_seq_one_letter_code
_entity_poly.pdbx_strand_id
1 'polypeptide(L)' 'MRKIFLSMSALILLSTSAATAKPLITGQEAQYRVRELSVGMPWYQNLPQALAESNKTGKLVVWIHMLGKIDGAT' A
#
# COMPACT_ATOMS: atom_id res chain seq x y z
N MET A 1 48.54 -8.38 -30.16
CA MET A 1 47.98 -8.34 -28.79
C MET A 1 47.16 -7.06 -28.58
N ARG A 2 45.91 -7.00 -29.05
CA ARG A 2 45.14 -5.73 -29.05
C ARG A 2 43.61 -5.91 -29.04
N LYS A 3 43.09 -6.96 -28.39
CA LYS A 3 41.64 -7.26 -28.34
C LYS A 3 41.05 -7.47 -26.94
N ILE A 4 41.87 -7.36 -25.88
CA ILE A 4 41.42 -7.66 -24.49
C ILE A 4 40.87 -6.42 -23.76
N PHE A 5 41.11 -5.20 -24.28
CA PHE A 5 40.70 -3.97 -23.59
C PHE A 5 39.24 -3.54 -23.82
N LEU A 6 38.51 -4.15 -24.76
CA LEU A 6 37.12 -3.75 -25.06
C LEU A 6 36.07 -4.40 -24.14
N SER A 7 36.42 -5.45 -23.38
CA SER A 7 35.44 -6.18 -22.58
C SER A 7 35.22 -5.62 -21.17
N MET A 8 36.09 -4.72 -20.70
CA MET A 8 36.04 -4.20 -19.31
C MET A 8 35.14 -2.96 -19.15
N SER A 9 34.83 -2.26 -20.24
CA SER A 9 33.94 -1.09 -20.24
C SER A 9 32.45 -1.45 -20.21
N ALA A 10 32.08 -2.67 -20.62
CA ALA A 10 30.68 -3.11 -20.63
C ALA A 10 30.13 -3.45 -19.23
N LEU A 11 31.01 -3.79 -18.27
CA LEU A 11 30.61 -4.17 -16.91
C LEU A 11 30.24 -2.96 -16.03
N ILE A 12 30.72 -1.77 -16.39
CA ILE A 12 30.48 -0.52 -15.65
C ILE A 12 29.08 0.06 -15.96
N LEU A 13 28.44 -0.37 -17.05
CA LEU A 13 27.09 0.05 -17.42
C LEU A 13 25.97 -0.72 -16.69
N LEU A 14 26.30 -1.79 -15.95
CA LEU A 14 25.34 -2.54 -15.13
C LEU A 14 25.21 -2.04 -13.69
N SER A 15 25.94 -1.00 -13.28
CA SER A 15 25.65 -0.30 -12.03
C SER A 15 24.46 0.64 -12.21
N THR A 16 23.32 0.10 -12.65
CA THR A 16 22.03 0.77 -12.49
C THR A 16 21.82 0.91 -11.00
N SER A 17 21.91 2.16 -10.50
CA SER A 17 21.45 2.53 -9.17
C SER A 17 20.08 1.90 -8.97
N ALA A 18 19.98 0.90 -8.10
CA ALA A 18 18.70 0.34 -7.72
C ALA A 18 17.93 1.50 -7.13
N ALA A 19 16.89 1.96 -7.85
CA ALA A 19 15.99 3.00 -7.38
C ALA A 19 15.34 2.48 -6.10
N THR A 20 16.00 2.78 -4.97
CA THR A 20 15.54 2.37 -3.65
C THR A 20 14.44 3.35 -3.32
N ALA A 21 13.21 2.96 -3.65
CA ALA A 21 12.03 3.70 -3.25
C ALA A 21 12.09 3.85 -1.73
N LYS A 22 12.17 5.10 -1.27
CA LYS A 22 12.21 5.37 0.17
C LYS A 22 10.87 4.88 0.76
N PRO A 23 10.88 3.93 1.70
CA PRO A 23 9.65 3.47 2.30
C PRO A 23 9.00 4.65 3.03
N LEU A 24 7.72 4.91 2.73
CA LEU A 24 6.95 5.97 3.39
C LEU A 24 6.70 5.65 4.87
N ILE A 25 6.56 4.35 5.18
CA ILE A 25 6.35 3.82 6.53
C ILE A 25 7.11 2.50 6.69
N THR A 26 7.39 2.11 7.94
CA THR A 26 7.99 0.81 8.25
C THR A 26 6.96 -0.31 8.07
N GLY A 27 7.42 -1.55 7.92
CA GLY A 27 6.52 -2.72 7.84
C GLY A 27 5.66 -2.90 9.09
N GLN A 28 6.22 -2.63 10.27
CA GLN A 28 5.47 -2.66 11.55
C GLN A 28 4.37 -1.61 11.59
N GLU A 29 4.68 -0.38 11.15
CA GLU A 29 3.71 0.71 11.07
C GLU A 29 2.60 0.41 10.06
N ALA A 30 2.93 -0.17 8.91
CA ALA A 30 1.95 -0.60 7.92
C ALA A 30 0.99 -1.66 8.51
N GLN A 31 1.52 -2.68 9.18
CA GLN A 31 0.71 -3.72 9.82
C GLN A 31 -0.21 -3.14 10.90
N TYR A 32 0.30 -2.23 11.73
CA TYR A 32 -0.50 -1.55 12.75
C TYR A 32 -1.66 -0.77 12.12
N ARG A 33 -1.39 0.03 11.10
CA ARG A 33 -2.42 0.83 10.39
C ARG A 33 -3.46 -0.03 9.71
N VAL A 34 -3.05 -1.12 9.07
CA VAL A 34 -3.98 -2.07 8.45
C VAL A 34 -4.92 -2.66 9.50
N ARG A 35 -4.39 -3.04 10.67
CA ARG A 35 -5.21 -3.55 11.77
C ARG A 35 -6.21 -2.51 12.28
N GLU A 36 -5.76 -1.27 12.51
CA GLU A 36 -6.63 -0.17 12.94
C GLU A 36 -7.76 0.08 11.94
N LEU A 37 -7.46 0.08 10.64
CA LEU A 37 -8.48 0.26 9.61
C LEU A 37 -9.43 -0.94 9.48
N SER A 38 -8.92 -2.16 9.63
CA SER A 38 -9.72 -3.38 9.44
C SER A 38 -10.62 -3.67 10.63
N VAL A 39 -10.21 -3.32 11.85
CA VAL A 39 -10.88 -3.73 13.10
C VAL A 39 -11.35 -2.53 13.94
N GLY A 40 -10.65 -1.40 13.86
CA GLY A 40 -10.95 -0.20 14.66
C GLY A 40 -12.15 0.61 14.15
N MET A 41 -12.66 0.30 12.96
CA MET A 41 -13.83 0.95 12.36
C MET A 41 -14.92 -0.08 12.03
N PRO A 42 -16.21 0.22 12.33
CA PRO A 42 -17.31 -0.62 11.87
C PRO A 42 -17.49 -0.49 10.35
N TRP A 43 -17.30 -1.59 9.64
CA TRP A 43 -17.57 -1.70 8.20
C TRP A 43 -19.00 -2.20 7.97
N TYR A 44 -19.79 -1.41 7.25
CA TYR A 44 -21.14 -1.79 6.84
C TYR A 44 -21.13 -2.47 5.47
N GLN A 45 -22.03 -3.42 5.28
CA GLN A 45 -22.10 -4.19 4.02
C GLN A 45 -22.67 -3.37 2.86
N ASN A 46 -23.43 -2.31 3.17
CA ASN A 46 -24.09 -1.48 2.18
C ASN A 46 -24.35 -0.06 2.71
N LEU A 47 -24.59 0.88 1.79
CA LEU A 47 -24.81 2.29 2.10
C LEU A 47 -26.05 2.52 2.98
N PRO A 48 -27.21 1.86 2.77
CA PRO A 48 -28.37 2.04 3.65
C PRO A 48 -28.09 1.74 5.13
N GLN A 49 -27.34 0.68 5.43
CA GLN A 49 -26.93 0.37 6.80
C GLN A 49 -26.05 1.48 7.41
N ALA A 50 -25.07 1.97 6.65
CA ALA A 50 -24.20 3.06 7.09
C ALA A 50 -24.98 4.36 7.37
N LEU A 51 -25.94 4.70 6.50
CA LEU A 51 -26.81 5.87 6.69
C LEU A 51 -27.72 5.72 7.91
N ALA A 52 -28.27 4.53 8.15
CA ALA A 52 -29.09 4.27 9.33
C ALA A 52 -28.29 4.47 10.63
N GLU A 53 -27.03 4.04 10.68
CA GLU A 53 -26.18 4.24 11.86
C GLU A 53 -25.72 5.70 12.00
N SER A 54 -25.42 6.38 10.90
CA SER A 54 -25.12 7.81 10.89
C SER A 54 -26.28 8.63 11.47
N ASN A 55 -27.52 8.32 11.08
CA ASN A 55 -28.71 8.98 11.62
C ASN A 55 -28.88 8.78 13.14
N LYS A 56 -28.48 7.62 13.67
CA LYS A 56 -28.55 7.34 15.12
C LYS A 56 -27.45 8.03 15.91
N THR A 57 -26.23 8.04 15.36
CA THR A 57 -25.03 8.46 16.09
C THR A 57 -24.62 9.90 15.81
N GLY A 58 -25.15 10.51 14.74
CA GLY A 58 -24.72 11.82 14.24
C GLY A 58 -23.33 11.82 13.61
N LYS A 59 -22.72 10.64 13.37
CA LYS A 59 -21.36 10.51 12.81
C LYS A 59 -21.38 10.53 11.28
N LEU A 60 -20.30 11.02 10.69
CA LEU A 60 -20.10 11.04 9.23
C LEU A 60 -20.00 9.62 8.65
N VAL A 61 -20.50 9.43 7.43
CA VAL A 61 -20.30 8.21 6.65
C VAL A 61 -19.12 8.41 5.71
N VAL A 62 -18.15 7.50 5.78
CA VAL A 62 -17.10 7.35 4.77
C VAL A 62 -17.46 6.14 3.91
N TRP A 63 -17.61 6.35 2.60
CA TRP A 63 -17.95 5.29 1.64
C TRP A 63 -16.79 5.08 0.68
N ILE A 64 -16.30 3.84 0.61
CA ILE A 64 -15.17 3.45 -0.24
C ILE A 64 -15.62 2.31 -1.15
N HIS A 65 -15.45 2.49 -2.45
CA HIS A 65 -15.52 1.40 -3.40
C HIS A 65 -14.09 0.92 -3.68
N MET A 66 -13.80 -0.35 -3.40
CA MET A 66 -12.47 -0.92 -3.57
C MET A 66 -12.51 -2.30 -4.18
N LEU A 67 -11.45 -2.63 -4.93
CA LEU A 67 -11.19 -3.96 -5.43
C LEU A 67 -10.28 -4.69 -4.42
N GLY A 68 -10.74 -5.82 -3.88
CA GLY A 68 -10.03 -6.57 -2.83
C GLY A 68 -10.51 -6.24 -1.42
N LYS A 69 -9.75 -6.66 -0.40
CA LYS A 69 -10.05 -6.44 1.02
C LYS A 69 -9.14 -5.36 1.61
N ILE A 70 -9.62 -4.68 2.65
CA ILE A 70 -8.88 -3.60 3.32
C ILE A 70 -7.63 -4.09 4.07
N ASP A 71 -7.59 -5.37 4.42
CA ASP A 71 -6.42 -6.03 5.00
C ASP A 71 -5.35 -6.41 3.97
N GLY A 72 -5.62 -6.19 2.67
CA GLY A 72 -4.73 -6.56 1.59
C GLY A 72 -4.70 -8.05 1.26
N ALA A 73 -5.56 -8.87 1.88
CA ALA A 73 -5.70 -10.28 1.53
C ALA A 73 -6.40 -10.43 0.16
N THR A 74 -5.71 -11.05 -0.79
CA THR A 74 -6.21 -11.41 -2.13
C THR A 74 -6.65 -12.86 -2.18
#